data_AF-A0A971B4W7-F1
#
_entry.id   AF-A0A971B4W7-F1
#
_cell.length_a   1.000
_cell.length_b   1.000
_cell.length_c   1.000
_cell.angle_alpha   90.00
_cell.angle_beta   90.00
_cell.angle_gamma   90.00
#
_symmetry.space_group_name_H-M   'P 1'
#
loop_
_entity.id
_entity.type
_entity.pdbx_description
1 polymer ?
#
loop_
_entity_poly.entity_id
_entity_poly.type
_entity_poly.pdbx_seq_one_letter_code
_entity_poly.pdbx_strand_id
1 'polypeptide(L)'
;MNLISLSDTRLAAVHRQVTNELERRARIVTTGHDAAAIIFGNEMAKRTVVVAAAGNHTLLLIGPSNCGKTMMRAVALEFGLSQTFEARPCPCGHRNNPYQDCSCTARQIERHVRKFPQADINVEMVLPAERDRRTPGTGLAEMQRQVEGRTDHASLELDEASRSLFSTAVREVGLDPDQQRRAIAVARTIANLDRQEQIGVSHLMEAINYRALRF
;
A
#
# COMPACT_ATOMS: atom_id res chain seq x y z
N MET A 1 -15.40 29.79 16.78
CA MET A 1 -15.61 28.88 17.91
C MET A 1 -16.68 27.87 17.49
N ASN A 2 -16.29 26.64 17.16
CA ASN A 2 -17.19 25.48 17.10
C ASN A 2 -16.31 24.22 17.11
N LEU A 3 -15.74 23.97 18.29
CA LEU A 3 -15.21 22.65 18.62
C LEU A 3 -16.44 21.78 18.90
N ILE A 4 -16.86 21.02 17.89
CA ILE A 4 -17.88 19.99 18.08
C ILE A 4 -17.25 18.96 19.03
N SER A 5 -17.67 19.00 20.29
CA SER A 5 -17.44 17.94 21.26
C SER A 5 -18.22 16.71 20.79
N LEU A 6 -17.59 15.91 19.92
CA LEU A 6 -18.09 14.58 19.58
C LEU A 6 -17.67 13.66 20.71
N SER A 7 -18.64 13.12 21.45
CA SER A 7 -18.38 11.99 22.34
C SER A 7 -17.79 10.84 21.52
N ASP A 8 -16.90 10.03 22.11
CA ASP A 8 -16.24 8.91 21.42
C ASP A 8 -17.23 7.98 20.71
N THR A 9 -18.43 7.79 21.30
CA THR A 9 -19.52 7.01 20.71
C THR A 9 -20.11 7.62 19.44
N ARG A 10 -20.27 8.96 19.38
CA ARG A 10 -20.77 9.67 18.20
C ARG A 10 -19.70 9.73 17.12
N LEU A 11 -18.44 9.95 17.48
CA LEU A 11 -17.34 9.93 16.52
C LEU A 11 -17.16 8.54 15.90
N ALA A 12 -17.23 7.47 16.70
CA ALA A 12 -17.19 6.10 16.21
C ALA A 12 -18.38 5.76 15.30
N ALA A 13 -19.58 6.28 15.62
CA ALA A 13 -20.76 6.10 14.78
C ALA A 13 -20.62 6.80 13.42
N VAL A 14 -20.11 8.05 13.41
CA VAL A 14 -19.84 8.79 12.18
C VAL A 14 -18.77 8.09 11.34
N HIS A 15 -17.69 7.61 11.97
CA HIS A 15 -16.65 6.85 11.28
C HIS A 15 -17.22 5.59 10.62
N ARG A 16 -18.02 4.79 11.35
CA ARG A 16 -18.70 3.61 10.78
C ARG A 16 -19.64 3.98 9.63
N GLN A 17 -20.40 5.06 9.75
CA GLN A 17 -21.32 5.50 8.69
C GLN A 17 -20.56 5.91 7.43
N VAL A 18 -19.44 6.62 7.57
CA VAL A 18 -18.58 6.99 6.43
C VAL A 18 -17.95 5.75 5.80
N THR A 19 -17.44 4.81 6.60
CA THR A 19 -16.87 3.54 6.10
C THR A 19 -17.92 2.74 5.32
N ASN A 20 -19.12 2.57 5.87
CA ASN A 20 -20.20 1.81 5.22
C ASN A 20 -20.61 2.44 3.88
N GLU A 21 -20.67 3.77 3.78
CA GLU A 21 -21.01 4.45 2.52
C GLU A 21 -19.86 4.35 1.50
N LEU A 22 -18.60 4.37 1.94
CA LEU A 22 -17.44 4.10 1.07
C LEU A 22 -17.49 2.67 0.53
N GLU A 23 -17.76 1.68 1.37
CA GLU A 23 -17.93 0.28 0.95
C GLU A 23 -19.14 0.09 0.03
N ARG A 24 -20.25 0.80 0.27
CA ARG A 24 -21.43 0.76 -0.60
C ARG A 24 -21.12 1.29 -1.99
N ARG A 25 -20.38 2.40 -2.08
CA ARG A 25 -19.94 2.98 -3.36
C ARG A 25 -18.92 2.09 -4.06
N ALA A 26 -18.01 1.46 -3.33
CA ALA A 26 -17.10 0.45 -3.86
C ALA A 26 -17.85 -0.69 -4.55
N ARG A 27 -18.87 -1.26 -3.89
CA ARG A 27 -19.72 -2.33 -4.43
C ARG A 27 -20.56 -1.92 -5.64
N ILE A 28 -20.97 -0.65 -5.75
CA ILE A 28 -21.74 -0.15 -6.90
C ILE A 28 -20.87 -0.04 -8.16
N VAL A 29 -19.56 0.20 -8.01
CA VAL A 29 -18.62 0.34 -9.14
C VAL A 29 -18.29 -1.02 -9.79
N THR A 30 -18.54 -2.13 -9.11
CA THR A 30 -18.08 -3.48 -9.47
C THR A 30 -19.24 -4.35 -9.98
N THR A 31 -20.02 -3.87 -10.94
CA THR A 31 -21.19 -4.54 -11.55
C THR A 31 -20.94 -6.01 -11.92
N GLY A 32 -21.08 -6.95 -10.97
CA GLY A 32 -20.83 -8.38 -11.16
C GLY A 32 -19.39 -8.79 -11.53
N HIS A 33 -18.45 -7.84 -11.53
CA HIS A 33 -17.04 -8.09 -11.87
C HIS A 33 -16.17 -8.01 -10.62
N ASP A 34 -15.16 -8.88 -10.54
CA ASP A 34 -14.19 -8.86 -9.43
C ASP A 34 -13.46 -7.51 -9.36
N ALA A 35 -13.62 -6.83 -8.22
CA ALA A 35 -13.13 -5.48 -7.95
C ALA A 35 -11.60 -5.35 -8.09
N ALA A 36 -10.86 -6.42 -7.79
CA ALA A 36 -9.41 -6.44 -7.92
C ALA A 36 -8.99 -6.80 -9.35
N ALA A 37 -9.72 -7.70 -10.01
CA ALA A 37 -9.39 -8.13 -11.37
C ALA A 37 -9.47 -6.99 -12.40
N ILE A 38 -10.41 -6.05 -12.22
CA ILE A 38 -10.56 -4.85 -13.06
C ILE A 38 -9.42 -3.83 -12.92
N ILE A 39 -8.57 -3.98 -11.89
CA ILE A 39 -7.35 -3.18 -11.75
C ILE A 39 -6.24 -3.86 -12.55
N PHE A 40 -6.01 -3.36 -13.76
CA PHE A 40 -5.01 -3.92 -14.68
C PHE A 40 -3.57 -3.59 -14.27
N GLY A 41 -2.64 -4.52 -14.54
CA GLY A 41 -1.19 -4.38 -14.43
C GLY A 41 -0.60 -4.24 -13.02
N ASN A 42 -1.22 -3.47 -12.12
CA ASN A 42 -0.70 -3.07 -10.79
C ASN A 42 -0.61 -4.23 -9.77
N GLU A 43 -0.01 -5.35 -10.15
CA GLU A 43 0.12 -6.56 -9.34
C GLU A 43 0.96 -6.32 -8.08
N MET A 44 1.96 -5.44 -8.14
CA MET A 44 2.70 -5.02 -6.94
C MET A 44 1.77 -4.31 -5.94
N ALA A 45 0.85 -3.47 -6.40
CA ALA A 45 -0.13 -2.82 -5.52
C ALA A 45 -1.12 -3.83 -4.94
N LYS A 46 -1.56 -4.83 -5.71
CA LYS A 46 -2.40 -5.91 -5.18
C LYS A 46 -1.65 -6.74 -4.13
N ARG A 47 -0.39 -7.08 -4.41
CA ARG A 47 0.50 -7.75 -3.46
C ARG A 47 0.63 -6.94 -2.17
N THR A 48 0.75 -5.62 -2.25
CA THR A 48 0.82 -4.77 -1.04
C THR A 48 -0.46 -4.81 -0.20
N VAL A 49 -1.63 -4.95 -0.82
CA VAL A 49 -2.90 -5.13 -0.09
C VAL A 49 -2.91 -6.46 0.65
N VAL A 50 -2.46 -7.55 0.03
CA VAL A 50 -2.32 -8.87 0.69
C VAL A 50 -1.38 -8.79 1.87
N VAL A 51 -0.19 -8.22 1.68
CA VAL A 51 0.82 -8.05 2.74
C VAL A 51 0.25 -7.17 3.87
N ALA A 52 -0.39 -6.06 3.53
CA ALA A 52 -0.98 -5.17 4.52
C ALA A 52 -2.10 -5.85 5.32
N ALA A 53 -2.97 -6.62 4.66
CA ALA A 53 -4.06 -7.35 5.30
C ALA A 53 -3.55 -8.44 6.25
N ALA A 54 -2.49 -9.15 5.87
CA ALA A 54 -1.90 -10.21 6.68
C ALA A 54 -1.22 -9.66 7.96
N GLY A 55 -0.56 -8.50 7.87
CA GLY A 55 0.22 -7.91 8.97
C GLY A 55 -0.42 -6.71 9.65
N ASN A 56 -1.64 -6.34 9.26
CA ASN A 56 -2.32 -5.10 9.68
C ASN A 56 -1.45 -3.84 9.50
N HIS A 57 -0.87 -3.69 8.30
CA HIS A 57 -0.01 -2.55 7.95
C HIS A 57 -0.80 -1.39 7.36
N THR A 58 -0.31 -0.18 7.62
CA THR A 58 -0.83 1.04 6.97
C THR A 58 -0.33 1.14 5.53
N LEU A 59 -1.20 1.57 4.62
CA LEU A 59 -0.94 1.58 3.18
C LEU A 59 -1.09 2.98 2.59
N LEU A 60 -0.12 3.43 1.80
CA LEU A 60 -0.20 4.65 1.00
C LEU A 60 -0.07 4.30 -0.49
N LEU A 61 -1.12 4.61 -1.25
CA LEU A 61 -1.17 4.45 -2.70
C LEU A 61 -0.80 5.78 -3.37
N ILE A 62 0.30 5.79 -4.12
CA ILE A 62 0.82 6.98 -4.82
C ILE A 62 0.73 6.71 -6.31
N GLY A 63 0.27 7.66 -7.12
CA GLY A 63 0.28 7.47 -8.57
C GLY A 63 -0.49 8.54 -9.34
N PRO A 64 -0.29 8.65 -10.65
CA PRO A 64 -0.95 9.65 -11.48
C PRO A 64 -2.47 9.44 -11.54
N SER A 65 -3.23 10.43 -11.97
CA SER A 65 -4.68 10.28 -12.15
C SER A 65 -5.03 9.06 -13.02
N ASN A 66 -6.17 8.41 -12.75
CA ASN A 66 -6.71 7.29 -13.52
C ASN A 66 -5.89 5.97 -13.53
N CYS A 67 -4.92 5.80 -12.61
CA CYS A 67 -4.20 4.52 -12.45
C CYS A 67 -4.92 3.49 -11.54
N GLY A 68 -6.16 3.75 -11.11
CA GLY A 68 -6.93 2.82 -10.27
C GLY A 68 -6.74 2.94 -8.76
N LYS A 69 -6.13 4.02 -8.23
CA LYS A 69 -5.93 4.23 -6.77
C LYS A 69 -7.21 4.08 -5.95
N THR A 70 -8.28 4.73 -6.36
CA THR A 70 -9.55 4.70 -5.63
C THR A 70 -10.20 3.32 -5.65
N MET A 71 -10.04 2.59 -6.75
CA MET A 71 -10.50 1.21 -6.85
C MET A 71 -9.64 0.27 -5.98
N MET A 72 -8.32 0.47 -5.96
CA MET A 72 -7.42 -0.29 -5.09
C MET A 72 -7.68 0.00 -3.61
N ARG A 73 -7.99 1.24 -3.23
CA ARG A 73 -8.42 1.58 -1.88
C ARG A 73 -9.73 0.88 -1.51
N ALA A 74 -10.69 0.84 -2.43
CA ALA A 74 -11.93 0.10 -2.22
C ALA A 74 -11.65 -1.40 -1.94
N VAL A 75 -10.79 -2.02 -2.74
CA VAL A 75 -10.33 -3.40 -2.49
C VAL A 75 -9.66 -3.52 -1.12
N ALA A 76 -8.75 -2.61 -0.76
CA ALA A 76 -8.10 -2.63 0.55
C ALA A 76 -9.10 -2.54 1.73
N LEU A 77 -10.17 -1.74 1.58
CA LEU A 77 -11.25 -1.67 2.58
C LEU A 77 -12.00 -3.00 2.73
N GLU A 78 -12.17 -3.78 1.65
CA GLU A 78 -12.75 -5.13 1.72
C GLU A 78 -11.87 -6.11 2.53
N PHE A 79 -10.56 -5.85 2.60
CA PHE A 79 -9.63 -6.57 3.48
C PHE A 79 -9.56 -5.98 4.91
N GLY A 80 -10.43 -5.03 5.25
CA GLY A 80 -10.46 -4.39 6.58
C GLY A 80 -9.40 -3.31 6.79
N LEU A 81 -8.67 -2.89 5.76
CA LEU A 81 -7.58 -1.91 5.85
C LEU A 81 -8.10 -0.47 5.87
N SER A 82 -8.67 -0.07 7.00
CA SER A 82 -9.19 1.30 7.22
C SER A 82 -8.12 2.40 7.11
N GLN A 83 -6.86 2.07 7.40
CA GLN A 83 -5.71 2.99 7.33
C GLN A 83 -5.01 2.97 5.96
N THR A 84 -5.80 2.91 4.90
CA THR A 84 -5.31 3.08 3.52
C THR A 84 -5.44 4.56 3.13
N PHE A 85 -4.42 5.12 2.49
CA PHE A 85 -4.36 6.50 2.03
C PHE A 85 -4.08 6.57 0.53
N GLU A 86 -4.54 7.64 -0.12
CA GLU A 86 -4.27 7.90 -1.53
C GLU A 86 -3.58 9.26 -1.67
N ALA A 87 -2.52 9.33 -2.48
CA ALA A 87 -1.83 10.57 -2.77
C ALA A 87 -1.51 10.70 -4.26
N ARG A 88 -1.49 11.95 -4.72
CA ARG A 88 -0.98 12.29 -6.06
C ARG A 88 0.53 12.50 -5.97
N PRO A 89 1.34 12.05 -6.94
CA PRO A 89 2.80 12.14 -6.87
C PRO A 89 3.34 13.58 -6.97
N CYS A 90 2.49 14.53 -7.39
CA CYS A 90 2.77 15.96 -7.44
C CYS A 90 1.45 16.76 -7.41
N PRO A 91 1.49 18.10 -7.22
CA PRO A 91 0.29 18.95 -7.23
C PRO A 91 -0.59 18.82 -8.48
N CYS A 92 0.01 18.70 -9.67
CA CYS A 92 -0.74 18.53 -10.93
C CYS A 92 -1.21 17.08 -11.15
N GLY A 93 -0.60 16.10 -10.48
CA GLY A 93 -0.95 14.68 -10.59
C GLY A 93 -0.40 13.94 -11.81
N HIS A 94 0.48 14.54 -12.61
CA HIS A 94 1.05 13.93 -13.82
C HIS A 94 2.53 13.53 -13.69
N ARG A 95 3.14 13.67 -12.51
CA ARG A 95 4.47 13.11 -12.28
C ARG A 95 4.43 11.59 -12.49
N ASN A 96 5.38 11.07 -13.26
CA ASN A 96 5.46 9.67 -13.70
C ASN A 96 4.27 9.19 -14.55
N ASN A 97 3.52 10.11 -15.17
CA ASN A 97 2.51 9.77 -16.16
C ASN A 97 3.18 9.62 -17.54
N PRO A 98 3.08 8.45 -18.22
CA PRO A 98 3.69 8.25 -19.53
C PRO A 98 2.95 8.98 -20.67
N TYR A 99 1.74 9.48 -20.44
CA TYR A 99 0.90 10.10 -21.46
C TYR A 99 0.74 11.63 -21.29
N GLN A 100 1.14 12.21 -20.15
CA GLN A 100 0.99 13.63 -19.88
C GLN A 100 2.17 14.17 -19.09
N ASP A 101 2.70 15.32 -19.50
CA ASP A 101 3.83 15.95 -18.84
C ASP A 101 3.45 16.63 -17.53
N CYS A 102 4.39 16.58 -16.58
CA CYS A 102 4.28 17.25 -15.29
C CYS A 102 4.72 18.72 -15.41
N SER A 103 3.82 19.66 -15.14
CA SER A 103 4.11 21.10 -15.09
C SER A 103 4.65 21.61 -13.74
N CYS A 104 4.84 20.73 -12.74
CA CYS A 104 5.31 21.13 -11.42
C CYS A 104 6.84 21.25 -11.34
N THR A 105 7.33 22.23 -10.59
CA THR A 105 8.76 22.38 -10.28
C THR A 105 9.19 21.39 -9.18
N ALA A 106 10.50 21.08 -9.11
CA ALA A 106 11.06 20.20 -8.08
C ALA A 106 10.66 20.64 -6.65
N ARG A 107 10.72 21.95 -6.36
CA ARG A 107 10.32 22.52 -5.07
C ARG A 107 8.83 22.35 -4.76
N GLN A 108 7.96 22.46 -5.77
CA GLN A 108 6.52 22.22 -5.60
C GLN A 108 6.24 20.74 -5.29
N ILE A 109 6.94 19.83 -5.96
CA ILE A 109 6.84 18.39 -5.74
C ILE A 109 7.30 18.06 -4.32
N GLU A 110 8.48 18.51 -3.93
CA GLU A 110 9.05 18.26 -2.59
C GLU A 110 8.10 18.75 -1.48
N ARG A 111 7.58 19.99 -1.59
CA ARG A 111 6.62 20.54 -0.63
C ARG A 111 5.30 19.74 -0.61
N HIS A 112 4.88 19.19 -1.74
CA HIS A 112 3.67 18.37 -1.80
C HIS A 112 3.85 17.06 -1.07
N VAL A 113 4.93 16.34 -1.35
CA VAL A 113 5.13 15.01 -0.78
C VAL A 113 5.51 15.02 0.70
N ARG A 114 6.15 16.09 1.18
CA ARG A 114 6.34 16.28 2.63
C ARG A 114 5.04 16.26 3.45
N LYS A 115 3.86 16.35 2.81
CA LYS A 115 2.54 16.28 3.46
C LYS A 115 1.96 14.86 3.52
N PHE A 116 2.59 13.87 2.90
CA PHE A 116 2.05 12.52 2.87
C PHE A 116 2.12 11.91 4.26
N PRO A 117 1.10 11.10 4.65
CA PRO A 117 1.16 10.37 5.91
C PRO A 117 2.34 9.40 5.88
N GLN A 118 2.94 9.17 7.04
CA GLN A 118 3.88 8.07 7.19
C GLN A 118 3.09 6.76 7.22
N ALA A 119 3.28 5.91 6.21
CA ALA A 119 2.73 4.57 6.16
C ALA A 119 3.85 3.52 6.21
N ASP A 120 3.50 2.32 6.67
CA ASP A 120 4.37 1.15 6.66
C ASP A 120 4.72 0.75 5.23
N ILE A 121 3.73 0.78 4.35
CA ILE A 121 3.83 0.36 2.95
C ILE A 121 3.42 1.54 2.06
N ASN A 122 4.31 1.95 1.17
CA ASN A 122 4.10 3.01 0.18
C ASN A 122 4.31 2.40 -1.21
N VAL A 123 3.24 2.28 -1.98
CA VAL A 123 3.29 1.68 -3.32
C VAL A 123 3.00 2.72 -4.39
N GLU A 124 3.84 2.74 -5.40
CA GLU A 124 3.59 3.49 -6.62
C GLU A 124 2.72 2.67 -7.57
N MET A 125 1.56 3.23 -7.91
CA MET A 125 0.65 2.72 -8.91
C MET A 125 0.94 3.40 -10.25
N VAL A 126 0.96 2.60 -11.30
CA VAL A 126 1.26 3.03 -12.66
C VAL A 126 0.02 2.97 -13.52
N LEU A 127 -0.02 3.80 -14.56
CA LEU A 127 -1.04 3.68 -15.60
C LEU A 127 -0.77 2.39 -16.39
N PRO A 128 -1.70 1.43 -16.42
CA PRO A 128 -1.48 0.15 -17.09
C PRO A 128 -1.27 0.37 -18.59
N ALA A 129 -0.31 -0.36 -19.16
CA ALA A 129 -0.11 -0.36 -20.59
C ALA A 129 -1.30 -1.05 -21.29
N GLU A 130 -1.48 -0.79 -22.58
CA GLU A 130 -2.60 -1.32 -23.35
C GLU A 130 -2.63 -2.86 -23.37
N ARG A 131 -1.45 -3.49 -23.34
CA ARG A 131 -1.31 -4.95 -23.22
C ARG A 131 -1.85 -5.50 -21.89
N ASP A 132 -1.66 -4.77 -20.79
CA ASP A 132 -2.04 -5.21 -19.45
C ASP A 132 -3.56 -5.18 -19.27
N ARG A 133 -4.28 -4.42 -20.13
CA ARG A 133 -5.74 -4.38 -20.16
C ARG A 133 -6.38 -5.62 -20.78
N ARG A 134 -5.58 -6.47 -21.45
CA ARG A 134 -6.07 -7.69 -22.12
C ARG A 134 -6.08 -8.91 -21.21
N THR A 135 -5.38 -8.86 -20.10
CA THR A 135 -5.27 -9.96 -19.14
C THR A 135 -5.86 -9.49 -17.82
N PRO A 136 -6.96 -10.10 -17.33
CA PRO A 136 -7.45 -9.86 -15.99
C PRO A 136 -6.30 -10.11 -15.00
N GLY A 137 -6.04 -9.16 -14.12
CA GLY A 137 -5.02 -9.34 -13.10
C GLY A 137 -5.52 -10.21 -11.95
N THR A 138 -4.70 -10.35 -10.89
CA THR A 138 -5.10 -11.10 -9.69
C THR A 138 -6.44 -10.60 -9.14
N GLY A 139 -7.35 -11.54 -8.87
CA GLY A 139 -8.69 -11.28 -8.36
C GLY A 139 -8.77 -11.34 -6.83
N LEU A 140 -9.89 -10.89 -6.28
CA LEU A 140 -10.14 -10.80 -4.84
C LEU A 140 -10.05 -12.16 -4.14
N ALA A 141 -10.66 -13.20 -4.74
CA ALA A 141 -10.66 -14.54 -4.16
C ALA A 141 -9.26 -15.16 -4.09
N GLU A 142 -8.37 -14.81 -5.03
CA GLU A 142 -6.97 -15.23 -4.98
C GLU A 142 -6.20 -14.48 -3.89
N MET A 143 -6.38 -13.16 -3.80
CA MET A 143 -5.78 -12.35 -2.75
C MET A 143 -6.23 -12.83 -1.35
N GLN A 144 -7.51 -13.16 -1.16
CA GLN A 144 -8.04 -13.71 0.10
C GLN A 144 -7.36 -15.03 0.47
N ARG A 145 -7.24 -15.97 -0.48
CA ARG A 145 -6.53 -17.24 -0.25
C ARG A 145 -5.07 -17.04 0.18
N GLN A 146 -4.38 -16.04 -0.38
CA GLN A 146 -3.01 -15.72 0.04
C GLN A 146 -2.96 -15.27 1.51
N VAL A 147 -3.91 -14.43 1.95
CA VAL A 147 -3.98 -13.94 3.34
C VAL A 147 -4.35 -15.05 4.32
N GLU A 148 -5.28 -15.94 3.96
CA GLU A 148 -5.71 -17.09 4.77
C GLU A 148 -4.61 -18.13 4.94
N GLY A 149 -3.73 -18.27 3.94
CA GLY A 149 -2.66 -19.24 3.94
C GLY A 149 -1.43 -18.88 4.78
N ARG A 150 -1.41 -17.72 5.46
CA ARG A 150 -0.24 -17.24 6.22
C ARG A 150 0.01 -18.03 7.50
N THR A 151 1.25 -17.97 7.99
CA THR A 151 1.58 -18.28 9.39
C THR A 151 1.52 -17.02 10.26
N ASP A 152 1.42 -17.17 11.59
CA ASP A 152 1.38 -16.04 12.54
C ASP A 152 2.61 -16.03 13.46
N HIS A 153 3.81 -16.24 12.91
CA HIS A 153 5.05 -16.23 13.69
C HIS A 153 5.42 -14.79 14.09
N ALA A 154 5.33 -14.48 15.39
CA ALA A 154 5.69 -13.17 15.92
C ALA A 154 7.21 -12.98 16.10
N SER A 155 7.97 -14.07 16.26
CA SER A 155 9.37 -14.07 16.66
C SER A 155 10.37 -14.33 15.53
N LEU A 156 9.96 -14.18 14.26
CA LEU A 156 10.88 -14.37 13.14
C LEU A 156 12.04 -13.37 13.22
N GLU A 157 13.25 -13.90 13.20
CA GLU A 157 14.49 -13.13 13.16
C GLU A 157 15.06 -13.08 11.74
N LEU A 158 15.91 -12.08 11.50
CA LEU A 158 16.72 -12.00 10.29
C LEU A 158 17.80 -13.09 10.32
N ASP A 159 17.98 -13.78 9.20
CA ASP A 159 19.15 -14.63 8.98
C ASP A 159 20.44 -13.77 8.90
N GLU A 160 21.60 -14.43 8.94
CA GLU A 160 22.90 -13.74 8.94
C GLU A 160 23.11 -12.87 7.69
N ALA A 161 22.77 -13.40 6.51
CA ALA A 161 22.91 -12.69 5.24
C ALA A 161 22.03 -11.43 5.17
N SER A 162 20.79 -11.52 5.66
CA SER A 162 19.81 -10.44 5.70
C SER A 162 20.21 -9.38 6.71
N ARG A 163 20.79 -9.74 7.86
CA ARG A 163 21.35 -8.77 8.81
C ARG A 163 22.48 -7.96 8.18
N SER A 164 23.40 -8.61 7.47
CA SER A 164 24.52 -7.94 6.78
C SER A 164 24.03 -7.03 5.66
N LEU A 165 23.04 -7.47 4.90
CA LEU A 165 22.46 -6.67 3.83
C LEU A 165 21.67 -5.49 4.39
N PHE A 166 20.90 -5.70 5.47
CA PHE A 166 20.14 -4.64 6.11
C PHE A 166 21.03 -3.55 6.70
N SER A 167 22.12 -3.93 7.40
CA SER A 167 23.06 -2.95 7.95
C SER A 167 23.71 -2.09 6.87
N THR A 168 24.00 -2.70 5.71
CA THR A 168 24.48 -1.99 4.52
C THR A 168 23.40 -1.05 3.98
N ALA A 169 22.17 -1.53 3.78
CA ALA A 169 21.06 -0.71 3.30
C ALA A 169 20.75 0.48 4.23
N VAL A 170 20.82 0.29 5.55
CA VAL A 170 20.68 1.36 6.55
C VAL A 170 21.71 2.46 6.32
N ARG A 171 22.97 2.09 6.07
CA ARG A 171 24.08 3.04 5.87
C ARG A 171 23.98 3.78 4.54
N GLU A 172 23.70 3.07 3.45
CA GLU A 172 23.69 3.66 2.10
C GLU A 172 22.40 4.44 1.81
N VAL A 173 21.25 3.97 2.29
CA VAL A 173 19.93 4.57 2.04
C VAL A 173 19.52 5.56 3.14
N GLY A 174 20.19 5.54 4.29
CA GLY A 174 19.90 6.42 5.41
C GLY A 174 18.54 6.11 6.06
N LEU A 175 18.32 4.85 6.43
CA LEU A 175 17.07 4.44 7.12
C LEU A 175 17.08 4.92 8.57
N ASP A 176 16.13 5.78 8.92
CA ASP A 176 15.85 6.14 10.31
C ASP A 176 15.35 4.91 11.10
N PRO A 177 15.57 4.82 12.44
CA PRO A 177 15.12 3.68 13.24
C PRO A 177 13.64 3.32 13.07
N ASP A 178 12.76 4.30 12.87
CA ASP A 178 11.33 4.01 12.64
C ASP A 178 11.09 3.34 11.29
N GLN A 179 11.84 3.75 10.27
CA GLN A 179 11.79 3.16 8.95
C GLN A 179 12.36 1.73 8.96
N GLN A 180 13.40 1.49 9.77
CA GLN A 180 13.95 0.16 9.97
C GLN A 180 12.94 -0.77 10.64
N ARG A 181 12.29 -0.32 11.72
CA ARG A 181 11.26 -1.10 12.42
C ARG A 181 10.10 -1.47 11.49
N ARG A 182 9.61 -0.52 10.68
CA ARG A 182 8.55 -0.79 9.69
C ARG A 182 8.99 -1.77 8.62
N ALA A 183 10.20 -1.62 8.07
CA ALA A 183 10.73 -2.54 7.07
C ALA A 183 10.83 -3.98 7.62
N ILE A 184 11.32 -4.16 8.85
CA ILE A 184 11.37 -5.49 9.49
C ILE A 184 9.97 -6.04 9.76
N ALA A 185 9.03 -5.20 10.22
CA ALA A 185 7.65 -5.63 10.45
C ALA A 185 6.98 -6.12 9.16
N VAL A 186 7.16 -5.40 8.06
CA VAL A 186 6.63 -5.80 6.75
C VAL A 186 7.34 -7.06 6.23
N ALA A 187 8.67 -7.14 6.35
CA ALA A 187 9.44 -8.33 5.95
C ALA A 187 9.02 -9.59 6.73
N ARG A 188 8.70 -9.45 8.02
CA ARG A 188 8.14 -10.53 8.83
C ARG A 188 6.80 -11.01 8.30
N THR A 189 5.92 -10.10 7.94
CA THR A 189 4.62 -10.44 7.35
C THR A 189 4.76 -11.16 6.01
N ILE A 190 5.70 -10.73 5.18
CA ILE A 190 6.02 -11.40 3.91
C ILE A 190 6.54 -12.83 4.18
N ALA A 191 7.49 -13.00 5.11
CA ALA A 191 7.99 -14.31 5.50
C ALA A 191 6.88 -15.23 6.02
N ASN A 192 5.91 -14.69 6.76
CA ASN A 192 4.73 -15.41 7.22
C ASN A 192 3.78 -15.82 6.09
N LEU A 193 3.60 -14.97 5.08
CA LEU A 193 2.85 -15.32 3.86
C LEU A 193 3.54 -16.44 3.09
N ASP A 194 4.87 -16.45 3.09
CA ASP A 194 5.70 -17.47 2.43
C ASP A 194 5.96 -18.71 3.33
N ARG A 195 5.37 -18.74 4.54
CA ARG A 195 5.47 -19.82 5.53
C ARG A 195 6.90 -20.17 5.92
N GLN A 196 7.73 -19.16 6.11
CA GLN A 196 9.13 -19.30 6.48
C GLN A 196 9.36 -19.09 7.98
N GLU A 197 10.34 -19.82 8.53
CA GLU A 197 10.74 -19.72 9.94
C GLU A 197 11.79 -18.63 10.20
N GLN A 198 12.27 -17.95 9.16
CA GLN A 198 13.23 -16.84 9.24
C GLN A 198 12.94 -15.76 8.19
N ILE A 199 13.35 -14.52 8.47
CA ILE A 199 13.30 -13.42 7.52
C ILE A 199 14.56 -13.47 6.65
N GLY A 200 14.42 -14.01 5.44
CA GLY A 200 15.46 -14.00 4.42
C GLY A 200 15.55 -12.71 3.60
N VAL A 201 16.54 -12.68 2.70
CA VAL A 201 16.90 -11.50 1.90
C VAL A 201 15.76 -11.08 0.96
N SER A 202 15.05 -12.03 0.35
CA SER A 202 13.92 -11.76 -0.55
C SER A 202 12.82 -10.96 0.15
N HIS A 203 12.42 -11.38 1.35
CA HIS A 203 11.37 -10.72 2.13
C HIS A 203 11.77 -9.30 2.51
N LEU A 204 13.05 -9.11 2.88
CA LEU A 204 13.58 -7.80 3.22
C LEU A 204 13.65 -6.87 2.00
N MET A 205 14.06 -7.38 0.84
CA MET A 205 14.10 -6.60 -0.41
C MET A 205 12.71 -6.20 -0.88
N GLU A 206 11.74 -7.09 -0.78
CA GLU A 206 10.35 -6.75 -1.06
C GLU A 206 9.84 -5.65 -0.11
N ALA A 207 10.08 -5.78 1.21
CA ALA A 207 9.69 -4.77 2.19
C ALA A 207 10.36 -3.40 1.94
N ILE A 208 11.64 -3.38 1.57
CA ILE A 208 12.35 -2.13 1.24
C ILE A 208 11.82 -1.51 -0.05
N ASN A 209 11.46 -2.32 -1.05
CA ASN A 209 10.88 -1.83 -2.30
C ASN A 209 9.52 -1.14 -2.09
N TYR A 210 8.78 -1.51 -1.04
CA TYR A 210 7.55 -0.82 -0.63
C TYR A 210 7.78 0.54 0.04
N ARG A 211 8.99 1.11 0.02
CA ARG A 211 9.25 2.49 0.47
C ARG A 211 9.28 3.46 -0.70
N ALA A 212 8.31 3.42 -1.62
CA ALA A 212 8.28 4.30 -2.79
C ALA A 212 8.14 5.80 -2.42
N LEU A 213 9.25 6.39 -2.01
CA LEU A 213 9.53 7.81 -1.83
C LEU A 213 11.02 8.02 -2.12
N ARG A 214 11.41 7.67 -3.36
CA ARG A 214 12.62 8.23 -3.97
C ARG A 214 12.33 9.70 -4.26
N PHE A 215 12.87 10.61 -3.45
CA PHE A 215 12.98 12.04 -3.78
C PHE A 215 14.40 12.37 -4.13
#